data_AF-A0A1S2P9U8-F1
#
_entry.id   AF-A0A1S2P9U8-F1
#
_cell.length_a   1.000
_cell.length_b   1.000
_cell.length_c   1.000
_cell.angle_alpha   90.00
_cell.angle_beta   90.00
_cell.angle_gamma   90.00
#
_symmetry.space_group_name_H-M   'P 1'
#
loop_
_entity.id
_entity.type
_entity.pdbx_description
1 polymer ?
#
loop_
_entity_poly.entity_id
_entity_poly.type
_entity_poly.pdbx_seq_one_letter_code
_entity_poly.pdbx_strand_id
1 'polypeptide(L)' 'MVNEATDADMPGISSFAAGLNSDSDAVTTGLTTRWNSGPVEGAVNRIKTLERPMFGRAGFCLLRKRVLLCS' A
#
# COMPACT_ATOMS: atom_id res chain seq x y z
N MET A 1 15.85 -19.13 0.95
CA MET A 1 15.03 -18.43 1.96
C MET A 1 13.59 -18.20 1.50
N VAL A 2 13.28 -17.33 0.51
CA VAL A 2 11.88 -17.15 0.04
C VAL A 2 11.37 -18.37 -0.71
N ASN A 3 12.18 -18.96 -1.60
CA ASN A 3 11.81 -20.17 -2.34
C ASN A 3 11.59 -21.38 -1.40
N GLU A 4 12.43 -21.53 -0.37
CA GLU A 4 12.25 -22.57 0.66
C GLU A 4 10.96 -22.38 1.47
N ALA A 5 10.53 -21.14 1.69
CA ALA A 5 9.27 -20.83 2.35
C ALA A 5 8.06 -21.06 1.44
N THR A 6 8.23 -20.99 0.12
CA THR A 6 7.20 -21.40 -0.86
C THR A 6 6.96 -22.91 -0.82
N ASP A 7 8.04 -23.68 -0.64
CA ASP A 7 7.98 -25.15 -0.55
C ASP A 7 7.59 -25.67 0.84
N ALA A 8 7.46 -24.78 1.82
CA ALA A 8 6.95 -25.15 3.14
C ALA A 8 5.46 -25.52 3.03
N ASP A 9 5.07 -26.69 3.56
CA ASP A 9 3.67 -27.17 3.59
C ASP A 9 2.83 -26.42 4.66
N MET A 10 2.93 -25.10 4.63
CA MET A 10 2.25 -24.16 5.51
C MET A 10 1.51 -23.13 4.65
N PRO A 11 0.21 -23.30 4.39
CA PRO A 11 -0.51 -22.59 3.32
C PRO A 11 -0.47 -21.06 3.45
N GLY A 12 -0.42 -20.50 4.67
CA GLY A 12 -0.30 -19.06 4.87
C GLY A 12 1.10 -18.51 4.57
N ILE A 13 2.15 -19.32 4.80
CA ILE A 13 3.54 -18.92 4.56
C ILE A 13 3.91 -19.13 3.11
N SER A 14 3.51 -20.25 2.52
CA SER A 14 3.78 -20.56 1.11
C SER A 14 3.09 -19.60 0.16
N SER A 15 1.82 -19.25 0.41
CA SER A 15 1.10 -18.23 -0.38
C SER A 15 1.71 -16.84 -0.25
N PHE A 16 2.15 -16.44 0.95
CA PHE A 16 2.84 -15.17 1.16
C PHE A 16 4.18 -15.13 0.41
N ALA A 17 4.98 -16.19 0.50
CA ALA A 17 6.26 -16.30 -0.20
C ALA A 17 6.07 -16.29 -1.74
N ALA A 18 5.04 -16.97 -2.24
CA ALA A 18 4.69 -16.94 -3.66
C ALA A 18 4.29 -15.53 -4.13
N GLY A 19 3.53 -14.79 -3.31
CA GLY A 19 3.19 -13.38 -3.57
C GLY A 19 4.44 -12.49 -3.63
N LEU A 20 5.35 -12.62 -2.67
CA LEU A 20 6.61 -11.86 -2.67
C LEU A 20 7.46 -12.13 -3.91
N ASN A 21 7.58 -13.39 -4.33
CA ASN A 21 8.30 -13.75 -5.55
C ASN A 21 7.62 -13.15 -6.80
N SER A 22 6.29 -13.16 -6.84
CA SER A 22 5.52 -12.59 -7.96
C SER A 22 5.69 -11.07 -8.06
N ASP A 23 5.79 -10.38 -6.93
CA ASP A 23 5.92 -8.91 -6.88
C ASP A 23 7.36 -8.41 -7.01
N SER A 24 8.36 -9.30 -7.03
CA SER A 24 9.78 -8.94 -6.97
C SER A 24 10.22 -8.00 -8.10
N ASP A 25 9.81 -8.27 -9.33
CA ASP A 25 10.13 -7.45 -10.50
C ASP A 25 9.44 -6.08 -10.44
N ALA A 26 8.18 -6.05 -9.98
CA ALA A 26 7.41 -4.82 -9.82
C ALA A 26 8.04 -3.90 -8.77
N VAL A 27 8.46 -4.46 -7.63
CA VAL A 27 9.15 -3.72 -6.55
C VAL A 27 10.50 -3.19 -7.05
N THR A 28 11.29 -4.03 -7.73
CA THR A 28 12.59 -3.62 -8.28
C THR A 28 12.42 -2.48 -9.29
N THR A 29 11.41 -2.58 -10.15
CA THR A 29 11.10 -1.53 -11.14
C THR A 29 10.66 -0.24 -10.46
N GLY A 30 9.79 -0.32 -9.43
CA GLY A 30 9.32 0.84 -8.67
C GLY A 30 10.43 1.58 -7.92
N LEU A 31 11.49 0.89 -7.51
CA LEU A 31 12.65 1.49 -6.82
C LEU A 31 13.69 2.06 -7.78
N THR A 32 13.86 1.47 -8.95
CA THR A 32 14.90 1.87 -9.93
C THR A 32 14.42 2.90 -10.94
N THR A 33 13.12 2.92 -11.23
CA THR A 33 12.54 3.79 -12.26
C THR A 33 12.12 5.14 -11.68
N ARG A 34 12.32 6.21 -12.45
CA ARG A 34 11.85 7.57 -12.10
C ARG A 34 10.33 7.65 -11.94
N TRP A 35 9.61 6.78 -12.63
CA TRP A 35 8.16 6.62 -12.57
C TRP A 35 7.82 5.50 -11.58
N ASN A 36 7.25 5.89 -10.44
CA ASN A 36 6.80 4.97 -9.42
C ASN A 36 5.51 5.49 -8.77
N SER A 37 4.81 4.60 -8.05
CA SER A 37 3.54 4.92 -7.38
C SER A 37 3.71 5.66 -6.06
N GLY A 38 4.94 5.88 -5.57
CA GLY A 38 5.23 6.43 -4.25
C GLY A 38 4.52 7.77 -3.95
N PRO A 39 4.58 8.78 -4.83
CA PRO A 39 3.85 10.04 -4.63
C PRO A 39 2.33 9.85 -4.54
N VAL A 40 1.77 8.95 -5.36
CA VAL A 40 0.33 8.67 -5.40
C VAL A 40 -0.10 7.94 -4.12
N GLU A 41 0.65 6.91 -3.73
CA GLU A 41 0.41 6.14 -2.50
C GLU A 41 0.56 7.03 -1.26
N GLY A 42 1.53 7.94 -1.24
CA GLY A 42 1.69 8.92 -0.17
C GLY A 42 0.49 9.85 -0.04
N ALA A 43 -0.03 10.36 -1.17
CA ALA A 43 -1.25 11.18 -1.17
C ALA A 43 -2.47 10.39 -0.68
N VAL A 44 -2.64 9.14 -1.13
CA VAL A 44 -3.71 8.25 -0.68
C VAL A 44 -3.59 7.94 0.81
N ASN A 45 -2.37 7.67 1.30
CA ASN A 45 -2.13 7.42 2.72
C ASN A 45 -2.49 8.64 3.56
N ARG A 46 -2.08 9.85 3.16
CA ARG A 46 -2.46 11.10 3.84
C ARG A 46 -3.98 11.27 3.93
N ILE A 47 -4.69 11.01 2.84
CA ILE A 47 -6.16 11.08 2.82
C ILE A 47 -6.76 10.04 3.78
N LYS A 48 -6.29 8.78 3.74
CA LYS A 48 -6.73 7.73 4.66
C LYS A 48 -6.46 8.10 6.12
N THR A 49 -5.31 8.70 6.43
CA THR A 49 -4.98 9.18 7.77
C THR A 49 -5.93 10.29 8.23
N LEU A 50 -6.25 11.24 7.34
CA LEU A 50 -7.21 12.31 7.64
C LEU A 50 -8.62 11.77 7.87
N GLU A 51 -9.01 10.71 7.15
CA GLU A 51 -10.30 10.03 7.24
C GLU A 51 -10.43 9.15 8.50
N ARG A 52 -9.36 8.46 8.91
CA ARG A 52 -9.29 7.51 10.03
C ARG A 52 -9.94 7.97 11.36
N PRO A 53 -9.71 9.20 11.88
CA PRO A 53 -10.36 9.64 13.12
C PRO A 53 -11.88 9.82 12.98
N MET A 54 -12.41 9.86 11.76
CA MET A 54 -13.84 10.02 11.50
C MET A 54 -14.55 8.68 11.33
N PHE A 55 -13.84 7.54 11.32
CA PHE A 55 -14.43 6.19 11.26
C PHE A 55 -15.51 6.04 10.17
N GLY A 56 -15.26 6.51 8.94
CA GLY A 56 -16.22 6.44 7.83
C GLY A 56 -17.32 7.51 7.86
N ARG A 57 -17.37 8.38 8.88
CA ARG A 57 -18.43 9.39 9.06
C ARG A 57 -18.18 10.67 8.26
N ALA A 58 -17.08 10.73 7.52
CA ALA A 58 -16.75 11.87 6.68
C ALA A 58 -17.23 11.66 5.25
N GLY A 59 -18.35 12.31 4.91
CA GLY A 59 -18.72 12.49 3.52
C GLY A 59 -17.68 13.32 2.76
N PHE A 60 -17.70 13.25 1.43
CA PHE A 60 -16.73 13.92 0.56
C PHE A 60 -16.52 15.41 0.88
N CYS A 61 -17.60 16.16 1.15
CA CYS A 61 -17.52 17.57 1.51
C CYS A 61 -16.68 17.83 2.78
N LEU A 62 -16.80 16.99 3.81
CA LEU A 62 -16.05 17.15 5.06
C LEU A 62 -14.59 16.76 4.87
N LEU A 63 -14.33 15.65 4.17
CA LEU A 63 -12.98 15.21 3.85
C LEU A 63 -12.23 16.24 3.02
N ARG A 64 -12.87 16.79 1.98
CA ARG A 64 -12.31 17.87 1.14
C ARG A 64 -11.94 19.10 1.95
N LYS A 65 -12.81 19.56 2.87
CA LYS A 65 -12.50 20.69 3.76
C LYS A 65 -11.28 20.40 4.61
N ARG A 66 -11.14 19.20 5.18
CA ARG A 66 -9.97 18.82 5.99
C ARG A 66 -8.69 18.74 5.17
N VAL A 67 -8.74 18.21 3.94
CA VAL A 67 -7.57 18.17 3.04
C VAL A 67 -7.07 19.58 2.72
N LEU A 68 -7.98 20.54 2.48
CA LEU A 68 -7.64 21.93 2.16
C LEU A 68 -7.20 22.77 3.37
N LEU A 69 -7.66 22.43 4.58
CA LEU A 69 -7.36 23.19 5.81
C LEU A 69 -6.18 22.60 6.61
N CYS A 70 -5.81 21.34 6.34
CA CYS A 70 -4.71 20.62 6.99
C CYS A 70 -3.52 20.42 6.03
N SER A 71 -3.49 21.19 4.93
CA SER A 71 -2.37 21.31 3.99
C SER A 71 -1.49 22.51 4.32
#